data_AF-A0A7J9WCC0-F1
#
_entry.id   AF-A0A7J9WCC0-F1
#
_cell.length_a   1.000
_cell.length_b   1.000
_cell.length_c   1.000
_cell.angle_alpha   90.00
_cell.angle_beta   90.00
_cell.angle_gamma   90.00
#
_symmetry.space_group_name_H-M   'P 1'
#
loop_
_entity.id
_entity.type
_entity.pdbx_description
1 polymer ?
#
loop_
_entity_poly.entity_id
_entity_poly.type
_entity_poly.pdbx_seq_one_letter_code
_entity_poly.pdbx_strand_id
1 'polypeptide(L)'
;MHERGEEPDDPTVIQHALEEAGVPQATLDKAVGDDTTWERVVTEHRALVERTRSFGVPTIVLDDGDGAAIFGPVISEVPTDDDAVRLWHHVSWLARYDNFSELKRERSVQPHLESVRRYLANRA
;
A
#
# COMPACT_ATOMS: atom_id res chain seq x y z
N MET A 1 1.70 6.06 -11.96
CA MET A 1 0.71 6.74 -11.10
C MET A 1 1.34 7.71 -10.09
N HIS A 2 1.73 7.31 -8.87
CA HIS A 2 2.17 8.26 -7.82
C HIS A 2 3.37 9.14 -8.18
N GLU A 3 4.42 8.53 -8.76
CA GLU A 3 5.63 9.25 -9.18
C GLU A 3 5.38 10.20 -10.34
N ARG A 4 4.42 9.87 -11.19
CA ARG A 4 4.03 10.65 -12.39
C ARG A 4 2.90 11.64 -12.11
N GLY A 5 2.30 11.60 -10.91
CA GLY A 5 1.15 12.43 -10.54
C GLY A 5 -0.09 12.17 -11.39
N GLU A 6 -0.26 10.94 -11.87
CA GLU A 6 -1.42 10.54 -12.68
C GLU A 6 -2.60 10.20 -11.77
N GLU A 7 -3.82 10.50 -12.25
CA GLU A 7 -5.05 10.23 -11.51
C GLU A 7 -5.38 8.72 -11.54
N PRO A 8 -5.64 8.08 -10.38
CA PRO A 8 -5.87 6.63 -10.28
C PRO A 8 -7.16 6.17 -10.96
N ASP A 9 -8.15 7.05 -11.00
CA ASP A 9 -9.50 6.79 -11.50
C ASP A 9 -9.65 7.10 -13.00
N ASP A 10 -8.60 7.63 -13.64
CA ASP A 10 -8.55 7.78 -15.08
C ASP A 10 -8.42 6.41 -15.77
N PRO A 11 -9.40 5.98 -16.59
CA PRO A 11 -9.37 4.70 -17.28
C PRO A 11 -8.13 4.52 -18.17
N THR A 12 -7.59 5.61 -18.72
CA THR A 12 -6.41 5.57 -19.60
C THR A 12 -5.14 5.25 -18.80
N VAL A 13 -5.03 5.75 -17.56
CA VAL A 13 -3.93 5.44 -16.65
C VAL A 13 -3.97 3.97 -16.24
N ILE A 14 -5.17 3.45 -15.95
CA ILE A 14 -5.37 2.03 -15.62
C ILE A 14 -4.98 1.13 -16.80
N GLN A 15 -5.46 1.44 -18.02
CA GLN A 15 -5.13 0.68 -19.22
C GLN A 15 -3.61 0.65 -19.48
N HIS A 16 -2.96 1.82 -19.47
CA HIS A 16 -1.52 1.91 -19.68
C HIS A 16 -0.73 1.15 -18.61
N ALA A 17 -1.13 1.24 -17.34
CA ALA A 17 -0.47 0.50 -16.26
C ALA A 17 -0.58 -1.03 -16.44
N LEU A 18 -1.74 -1.52 -16.91
CA LEU A 18 -1.93 -2.94 -17.21
C LEU A 18 -1.11 -3.39 -18.43
N GLU A 19 -1.04 -2.56 -19.47
CA GLU A 19 -0.19 -2.80 -20.64
C GLU A 19 1.30 -2.87 -20.26
N GLU A 20 1.80 -1.90 -19.46
CA GLU A 20 3.16 -1.88 -18.92
C GLU A 20 3.46 -3.14 -18.08
N ALA A 21 2.47 -3.65 -17.34
CA ALA A 21 2.57 -4.86 -16.53
C ALA A 21 2.40 -6.17 -17.34
N GLY A 22 2.15 -6.09 -18.65
CA GLY A 22 1.91 -7.24 -19.52
C GLY A 22 0.57 -7.97 -19.25
N VAL A 23 -0.38 -7.29 -18.62
CA VAL A 23 -1.72 -7.84 -18.35
C VAL A 23 -2.63 -7.60 -19.55
N PRO A 24 -3.28 -8.64 -20.11
CA PRO A 24 -4.16 -8.47 -21.27
C PRO A 24 -5.36 -7.56 -20.98
N GLN A 25 -5.73 -6.73 -21.96
CA GLN A 25 -6.91 -5.85 -21.91
C GLN A 25 -8.20 -6.61 -21.56
N ALA A 26 -8.34 -7.87 -22.01
CA ALA A 26 -9.48 -8.71 -21.69
C ALA A 26 -9.67 -8.95 -20.17
N THR A 27 -8.59 -8.85 -19.37
CA THR A 27 -8.67 -8.92 -17.90
C THR A 27 -9.36 -7.68 -17.33
N LEU A 28 -9.03 -6.49 -17.85
CA LEU A 28 -9.70 -5.25 -17.45
C LEU A 28 -11.17 -5.27 -17.87
N ASP A 29 -11.45 -5.65 -19.11
CA ASP A 29 -12.82 -5.71 -19.63
C ASP A 29 -13.68 -6.66 -18.79
N LYS A 30 -13.13 -7.82 -18.40
CA LYS A 30 -13.79 -8.77 -17.51
C LYS A 30 -14.05 -8.18 -16.12
N ALA A 31 -13.07 -7.49 -15.53
CA ALA A 31 -13.20 -6.91 -14.20
C ALA A 31 -14.22 -5.77 -14.18
N VAL A 32 -14.23 -4.92 -15.21
CA VAL A 32 -15.18 -3.80 -15.36
C VAL A 32 -16.59 -4.30 -15.66
N GLY A 33 -16.74 -5.39 -16.42
CA GLY A 33 -18.04 -5.99 -16.74
C GLY A 33 -18.62 -6.89 -15.65
N ASP A 34 -17.92 -7.10 -14.53
CA ASP A 34 -18.36 -7.93 -13.41
C ASP A 34 -18.59 -7.04 -12.17
N ASP A 35 -19.85 -6.71 -11.92
CA ASP A 35 -20.29 -5.89 -10.78
C ASP A 35 -19.86 -6.47 -9.42
N THR A 36 -19.59 -7.77 -9.33
CA THR A 36 -19.15 -8.42 -8.08
C THR A 36 -17.66 -8.19 -7.79
N THR A 37 -16.87 -7.71 -8.75
CA THR A 37 -15.43 -7.46 -8.58
C THR A 37 -15.16 -6.52 -7.41
N TRP A 38 -15.90 -5.40 -7.35
CA TRP A 38 -15.74 -4.43 -6.27
C TRP A 38 -16.22 -4.98 -4.92
N GLU A 39 -17.32 -5.72 -4.91
CA GLU A 39 -17.84 -6.35 -3.69
C GLU A 39 -16.82 -7.32 -3.09
N ARG A 40 -16.11 -8.08 -3.94
CA ARG A 40 -15.03 -8.98 -3.52
C ARG A 40 -13.85 -8.23 -2.90
N VAL A 41 -13.37 -7.17 -3.55
CA VAL A 41 -12.27 -6.32 -3.01
C VAL A 41 -12.63 -5.78 -1.63
N VAL A 42 -13.85 -5.24 -1.47
CA VAL A 42 -14.32 -4.72 -0.19
C VAL A 42 -14.45 -5.82 0.86
N THR A 43 -14.92 -7.00 0.47
CA THR A 43 -15.08 -8.15 1.37
C THR A 43 -13.72 -8.66 1.87
N GLU A 44 -12.75 -8.82 0.99
CA GLU A 44 -11.38 -9.22 1.32
C GLU A 44 -10.71 -8.19 2.24
N HIS A 45 -10.86 -6.90 1.94
CA HIS A 45 -10.34 -5.83 2.80
C HIS A 45 -10.95 -5.85 4.21
N ARG A 46 -12.28 -6.01 4.32
CA ARG A 46 -12.96 -6.10 5.63
C ARG A 46 -12.50 -7.31 6.43
N ALA A 47 -12.34 -8.47 5.77
CA ALA A 47 -11.84 -9.68 6.42
C ALA A 47 -10.41 -9.48 6.95
N LEU A 48 -9.54 -8.80 6.19
CA LEU A 48 -8.20 -8.44 6.65
C LEU A 48 -8.28 -7.55 7.90
N VAL A 49 -9.02 -6.43 7.83
CA VAL A 49 -9.17 -5.47 8.94
C VAL A 49 -9.71 -6.12 10.21
N GLU A 50 -10.73 -6.97 10.09
CA GLU A 50 -11.30 -7.67 11.25
C GLU A 50 -10.28 -8.61 11.90
N ARG A 51 -9.54 -9.38 11.09
CA ARG A 51 -8.52 -10.33 11.56
C ARG A 51 -7.33 -9.63 12.19
N THR A 52 -6.85 -8.53 11.62
CA THR A 52 -5.61 -7.85 12.03
C THR A 52 -5.83 -6.69 13.01
N ARG A 53 -7.09 -6.29 13.24
CA ARG A 53 -7.45 -5.06 13.97
C ARG A 53 -6.77 -3.81 13.40
N SER A 54 -6.49 -3.82 12.09
CA SER A 54 -5.83 -2.71 11.41
C SER A 54 -6.68 -1.45 11.42
N PHE A 55 -6.02 -0.32 11.67
CA PHE A 55 -6.66 0.99 11.71
C PHE A 55 -6.16 1.94 10.62
N GLY A 56 -5.29 1.49 9.70
CA GLY A 56 -4.78 2.33 8.62
C GLY A 56 -3.77 1.63 7.70
N VAL A 57 -3.18 2.42 6.80
CA VAL A 57 -2.16 1.98 5.85
C VAL A 57 -0.80 2.66 6.13
N PRO A 58 0.33 1.97 5.90
CA PRO A 58 0.42 0.58 5.46
C PRO A 58 0.13 -0.42 6.60
N THR A 59 -0.59 -1.50 6.28
CA THR A 59 -0.73 -2.70 7.11
C THR A 59 0.01 -3.84 6.41
N ILE A 60 0.85 -4.58 7.14
CA ILE A 60 1.58 -5.74 6.62
C ILE A 60 1.30 -6.93 7.54
N VAL A 61 1.03 -8.10 6.96
CA VAL A 61 0.98 -9.38 7.68
C VAL A 61 2.21 -10.18 7.27
N LEU A 62 3.00 -10.59 8.26
CA LEU A 62 4.24 -11.33 8.02
C LEU A 62 3.97 -12.83 7.77
N ASP A 63 5.02 -13.53 7.37
CA ASP A 63 5.09 -14.99 7.34
C ASP A 63 3.90 -15.63 6.58
N ASP A 64 3.72 -15.18 5.32
CA ASP A 64 2.68 -15.64 4.39
C ASP A 64 1.24 -15.52 4.90
N GLY A 65 1.00 -14.57 5.81
CA GLY A 65 -0.33 -14.31 6.36
C GLY A 65 -0.60 -15.01 7.70
N ASP A 66 0.32 -15.84 8.17
CA ASP A 66 0.23 -16.56 9.45
C ASP A 66 1.00 -15.86 10.58
N GLY A 67 1.81 -14.85 10.25
CA GLY A 67 2.63 -14.10 11.21
C GLY A 67 1.94 -12.88 11.81
N ALA A 68 2.73 -12.10 12.54
CA ALA A 68 2.26 -10.86 13.15
C ALA A 68 1.77 -9.85 12.10
N ALA A 69 0.66 -9.19 12.41
CA ALA A 69 0.16 -8.06 11.64
C ALA A 69 0.65 -6.75 12.27
N ILE A 70 1.20 -5.85 11.45
CA ILE A 70 1.75 -4.57 11.90
C ILE A 70 1.19 -3.40 11.10
N PHE A 71 1.04 -2.26 11.78
CA PHE A 71 0.91 -0.96 11.15
C PHE A 71 2.29 -0.35 10.94
N GLY A 72 2.68 -0.11 9.68
CA GLY A 72 4.01 0.36 9.31
C GLY A 72 4.84 -0.68 8.55
N PRO A 73 6.14 -0.39 8.29
CA PRO A 73 6.83 0.83 8.68
C PRO A 73 6.31 2.05 7.93
N VAL A 74 6.02 3.13 8.65
CA VAL A 74 5.55 4.39 8.05
C VAL A 74 6.76 5.23 7.64
N ILE A 75 7.08 5.24 6.35
CA ILE A 75 8.21 5.99 5.77
C ILE A 75 7.70 7.05 4.79
N SER A 76 8.47 8.12 4.59
CA SER A 76 8.13 9.20 3.64
C SER A 76 9.10 9.30 2.46
N GLU A 77 10.23 8.62 2.54
CA GLU A 77 11.20 8.51 1.47
C GLU A 77 11.53 7.04 1.26
N VAL A 78 11.77 6.65 0.00
CA VAL A 78 12.21 5.31 -0.34
C VAL A 78 13.68 5.17 0.09
N PRO A 79 14.03 4.21 0.96
CA PRO A 79 15.41 3.99 1.37
C PRO A 79 16.26 3.49 0.20
N THR A 80 17.59 3.60 0.33
CA THR A 80 18.53 2.88 -0.54
C THR A 80 18.32 1.36 -0.40
N ASP A 81 18.73 0.56 -1.37
CA ASP A 81 18.59 -0.91 -1.32
C ASP A 81 19.16 -1.50 -0.02
N ASP A 82 20.35 -1.05 0.39
CA ASP A 82 21.00 -1.47 1.62
C ASP A 82 20.22 -1.08 2.88
N ASP A 83 19.68 0.15 2.91
CA ASP A 83 18.84 0.62 4.02
C ASP A 83 17.48 -0.09 4.06
N ALA A 84 16.92 -0.45 2.91
CA ALA A 84 15.65 -1.17 2.80
C ALA A 84 15.75 -2.53 3.47
N VAL A 85 16.83 -3.28 3.17
CA VAL A 85 17.10 -4.58 3.77
C VAL A 85 17.32 -4.45 5.28
N ARG A 86 18.12 -3.47 5.73
CA ARG A 86 18.33 -3.20 7.16
C ARG A 86 17.02 -2.88 7.88
N LEU A 87 16.22 -1.96 7.33
CA LEU A 87 14.92 -1.59 7.88
C LEU A 87 14.02 -2.81 8.02
N TRP A 88 13.94 -3.65 6.99
CA TRP A 88 13.12 -4.85 7.00
C TRP A 88 13.54 -5.83 8.10
N HIS A 89 14.85 -6.06 8.29
CA HIS A 89 15.33 -6.92 9.36
C HIS A 89 14.93 -6.43 10.75
N HIS A 90 15.05 -5.12 11.01
CA HIS A 90 14.67 -4.55 12.31
C HIS A 90 13.15 -4.61 12.55
N VAL A 91 12.36 -4.22 11.55
CA VAL A 91 10.89 -4.21 11.66
C VAL A 91 10.34 -5.61 11.82
N SER A 92 10.78 -6.56 10.98
CA SER A 92 10.29 -7.95 11.05
C SER A 92 10.74 -8.64 12.33
N TRP A 93 11.93 -8.36 12.86
CA TRP A 93 12.36 -8.90 14.15
C TRP A 93 11.49 -8.37 15.30
N LEU A 94 11.26 -7.05 15.36
CA LEU A 94 10.40 -6.44 16.38
C LEU A 94 8.98 -6.99 16.32
N ALA A 95 8.43 -7.13 15.11
CA ALA A 95 7.09 -7.67 14.90
C ALA A 95 6.94 -9.13 15.35
N ARG A 96 8.00 -9.94 15.24
CA ARG A 96 8.01 -11.34 15.70
C ARG A 96 8.31 -11.51 17.18
N TYR A 97 8.69 -10.44 17.89
CA TYR A 97 8.91 -10.50 19.32
C TYR A 97 7.60 -10.28 20.06
N ASP A 98 6.99 -11.36 20.55
CA ASP A 98 5.63 -11.39 21.11
C ASP A 98 5.34 -10.35 22.22
N ASN A 99 6.38 -9.87 22.92
CA ASN A 99 6.26 -8.89 23.99
C ASN A 99 6.57 -7.44 23.57
N PHE A 100 6.52 -7.14 22.27
CA PHE A 100 6.64 -5.78 21.73
C PHE A 100 5.33 -5.37 21.07
N SER A 101 4.78 -4.21 21.47
CA SER A 101 3.47 -3.76 20.99
C SER A 101 3.51 -2.47 20.19
N GLU A 102 4.42 -1.53 20.49
CA GLU A 102 4.49 -0.27 19.74
C GLU A 102 5.84 0.45 19.86
N LEU A 103 6.28 1.05 18.76
CA LEU A 103 7.30 2.10 18.73
C LEU A 103 6.82 3.18 17.77
N LYS A 104 6.69 4.41 18.27
CA LYS A 104 6.17 5.54 17.50
C LYS A 104 7.00 6.79 17.73
N ARG A 105 7.19 7.56 16.65
CA ARG A 105 7.71 8.92 16.67
C ARG A 105 6.78 9.84 15.89
N GLU A 106 6.93 11.15 16.10
CA GLU A 106 6.25 12.15 15.27
C GLU A 106 6.71 12.04 13.82
N ARG A 107 5.77 12.22 12.89
CA ARG A 107 6.04 12.24 11.46
C ARG A 107 6.35 13.68 11.04
N SER A 108 7.59 13.96 10.71
CA SER A 108 8.06 15.31 10.39
C SER A 108 8.00 15.69 8.91
N VAL A 109 7.88 14.71 8.00
CA VAL A 109 7.95 14.93 6.54
C VAL A 109 6.80 14.20 5.84
N GLN A 110 6.28 14.79 4.76
CA GLN A 110 5.31 14.16 3.87
C GLN A 110 6.01 13.34 2.78
N PRO A 111 5.34 12.39 2.09
CA PRO A 111 5.98 11.64 1.03
C PRO A 111 6.40 12.55 -0.12
N HIS A 112 7.62 12.39 -0.61
CA HIS A 112 8.14 13.16 -1.74
C HIS A 112 7.67 12.55 -3.07
N LEU A 113 6.37 12.68 -3.36
CA LEU A 113 5.73 12.14 -4.57
C LEU A 113 5.05 13.25 -5.36
N GLU A 114 5.06 13.16 -6.69
CA GLU A 114 4.40 14.14 -7.56
C GLU A 114 2.88 14.20 -7.31
N SER A 115 2.23 13.06 -7.05
CA SER A 115 0.81 13.02 -6.69
C SER A 115 0.52 13.79 -5.39
N VAL A 116 1.43 13.73 -4.40
CA VAL A 116 1.31 14.50 -3.15
C VAL A 116 1.50 15.99 -3.41
N ARG A 117 2.51 16.35 -4.21
CA ARG A 117 2.76 17.74 -4.61
C ARG A 117 1.52 18.35 -5.30
N ARG A 118 0.95 17.67 -6.30
CA ARG A 118 -0.23 18.12 -7.03
C ARG A 118 -1.46 18.27 -6.14
N TYR A 119 -1.71 17.27 -5.30
CA TYR A 119 -2.82 17.32 -4.35
C TYR A 119 -2.75 18.55 -3.43
N LEU A 120 -1.55 18.87 -2.91
CA LEU A 120 -1.36 20.04 -2.06
C LEU A 120 -1.53 21.35 -2.83
N ALA A 121 -1.06 21.43 -4.08
CA ALA A 121 -1.22 22.61 -4.93
C ALA A 121 -2.69 22.90 -5.26
N ASN A 122 -3.51 21.85 -5.45
CA ASN A 122 -4.94 21.99 -5.78
C ASN A 122 -5.83 22.30 -4.57
N ARG A 123 -5.28 22.25 -3.34
CA ARG A 123 -6.00 22.55 -2.10
C ARG A 123 -5.81 23.99 -1.60
N ALA A 124 -4.88 24.74 -2.19
CA ALA A 124 -4.58 26.14 -1.86
C ALA A 124 -5.43 27.10 -2.70
#